data_AF-A0A654BCV7-F1
#
_entry.id   AF-A0A654BCV7-F1
#
_cell.length_a   1.000
_cell.length_b   1.000
_cell.length_c   1.000
_cell.angle_alpha   90.00
_cell.angle_beta   90.00
_cell.angle_gamma   90.00
#
_symmetry.space_group_name_H-M   'P 1'
#
loop_
_entity.id
_entity.type
_entity.pdbx_description
1 polymer ?
#
loop_
_entity_poly.entity_id
_entity_poly.type
_entity_poly.pdbx_seq_one_letter_code
_entity_poly.pdbx_strand_id
1 'polypeptide(L)'
;MKKKLCMEERLFKKSDKPSEDMSCKWHYKNSPSHNDFSPTDATGKWCIFVSTVDVDEEWRKISDAIESNKLMCAKVSTALRSMGRNGHVICVYTRDWADRQDVMCAREVLQSLGFVKELGYKRDIDTRNRIYGSGEWYVRA
;
A
#
# COMPACT_ATOMS: atom_id res chain seq x y z
N MET A 1 -21.26 -20.31 -33.92
CA MET A 1 -20.85 -19.02 -33.30
C MET A 1 -21.01 -19.10 -31.80
N LYS A 2 -19.91 -19.12 -31.03
CA LYS A 2 -19.82 -18.73 -29.61
C LYS A 2 -18.39 -18.99 -29.13
N LYS A 3 -17.88 -18.09 -28.27
CA LYS A 3 -16.54 -18.06 -27.65
C LYS A 3 -15.40 -17.44 -28.46
N LYS A 4 -15.66 -16.25 -29.00
CA LYS A 4 -14.69 -15.15 -28.96
C LYS A 4 -15.21 -14.11 -27.96
N LEU A 5 -15.44 -14.54 -26.70
CA LEU A 5 -15.51 -13.56 -25.61
C LEU A 5 -14.09 -13.01 -25.52
N CYS A 6 -13.92 -11.72 -25.87
CA CYS A 6 -12.65 -11.19 -26.30
C CYS A 6 -11.62 -11.31 -25.17
N MET A 7 -10.37 -11.71 -25.46
CA MET A 7 -9.30 -11.71 -24.44
C MET A 7 -9.16 -10.34 -23.76
N GLU A 8 -9.52 -9.27 -24.48
CA GLU A 8 -9.60 -7.90 -23.98
C GLU A 8 -10.62 -7.74 -22.83
N GLU A 9 -11.80 -8.37 -22.90
CA GLU A 9 -12.81 -8.26 -21.83
C GLU A 9 -12.38 -8.96 -20.53
N ARG A 10 -11.50 -9.96 -20.63
CA ARG A 10 -10.91 -10.66 -19.47
C ARG A 10 -9.78 -9.87 -18.82
N LEU A 11 -9.01 -9.13 -19.61
CA LEU A 11 -7.89 -8.30 -19.13
C LEU A 11 -8.37 -7.11 -18.28
N PHE A 12 -9.59 -6.60 -18.50
CA PHE A 12 -10.12 -5.45 -17.76
C PHE A 12 -11.12 -5.82 -16.67
N LYS A 13 -11.38 -7.11 -16.42
CA LYS A 13 -12.21 -7.52 -15.28
C LYS A 13 -11.41 -7.32 -14.00
N LYS A 14 -12.00 -6.59 -13.04
CA LYS A 14 -11.41 -6.37 -11.71
C LYS A 14 -11.05 -7.70 -11.06
N SER A 15 -9.80 -7.83 -10.63
CA SER A 15 -9.30 -8.92 -9.77
C SER A 15 -9.16 -8.42 -8.33
N ASP A 16 -9.39 -9.30 -7.36
CA ASP A 16 -9.12 -9.03 -5.95
C ASP A 16 -7.63 -9.21 -5.60
N LYS A 17 -6.86 -9.82 -6.49
CA LYS A 17 -5.40 -9.98 -6.34
C LYS A 17 -4.66 -8.79 -6.96
N PRO A 18 -3.87 -8.03 -6.18
CA PRO A 18 -3.06 -6.95 -6.71
C PRO A 18 -2.13 -7.38 -7.85
N SER A 19 -1.57 -8.60 -7.80
CA SER A 19 -0.64 -9.10 -8.82
C SER A 19 -1.27 -9.33 -10.20
N GLU A 20 -2.60 -9.49 -10.25
CA GLU A 20 -3.37 -9.81 -11.47
C GLU A 20 -4.26 -8.65 -11.92
N ASP A 21 -4.54 -7.66 -11.06
CA ASP A 21 -5.52 -6.62 -11.37
C ASP A 21 -4.99 -5.57 -12.36
N MET A 22 -5.53 -5.61 -13.57
CA MET A 22 -5.24 -4.68 -14.65
C MET A 22 -6.34 -3.61 -14.82
N SER A 23 -7.42 -3.64 -14.03
CA SER A 23 -8.55 -2.72 -14.21
C SER A 23 -8.40 -1.39 -13.48
N CYS A 24 -7.56 -1.31 -12.44
CA CYS A 24 -7.29 -0.08 -11.70
C CYS A 24 -5.81 -0.02 -11.28
N LYS A 25 -5.33 1.13 -10.75
CA LYS A 25 -3.92 1.31 -10.35
C LYS A 25 -3.63 0.95 -8.89
N TRP A 26 -4.67 0.90 -8.05
CA TRP A 26 -4.52 0.78 -6.61
C TRP A 26 -5.70 0.00 -6.03
N HIS A 27 -5.41 -0.97 -5.17
CA HIS A 27 -6.39 -1.47 -4.20
C HIS A 27 -6.26 -0.69 -2.90
N TYR A 28 -7.36 -0.56 -2.18
CA TYR A 28 -7.44 0.16 -0.91
C TYR A 28 -8.10 -0.72 0.13
N LYS A 29 -7.63 -0.61 1.37
CA LYS A 29 -8.25 -1.23 2.55
C LYS A 29 -8.28 -0.21 3.67
N ASN A 30 -9.44 -0.07 4.30
CA ASN A 30 -9.68 0.80 5.44
C ASN A 30 -10.14 -0.07 6.62
N SER A 31 -9.78 0.30 7.84
CA SER A 31 -10.27 -0.39 9.02
C SER A 31 -11.75 -0.06 9.23
N PRO A 32 -12.52 -0.95 9.88
CA PRO A 32 -13.91 -0.66 10.23
C PRO A 32 -14.08 0.66 11.01
N SER A 33 -13.11 1.00 11.85
CA SER A 33 -13.10 2.24 12.65
C SER A 33 -12.58 3.48 11.89
N HIS A 34 -12.11 3.33 10.66
CA HIS A 34 -11.39 4.37 9.89
C HIS A 34 -11.80 4.38 8.41
N ASN A 35 -13.10 4.52 8.13
CA ASN A 35 -13.63 4.38 6.77
C ASN A 35 -13.60 5.68 5.92
N ASP A 36 -13.20 6.81 6.50
CA ASP A 36 -13.25 8.16 5.91
C ASP A 36 -11.87 8.76 5.63
N PHE A 37 -10.82 7.94 5.61
CA PHE A 37 -9.45 8.42 5.44
C PHE A 37 -9.23 9.10 4.09
N SER A 38 -8.64 10.31 4.13
CA SER A 38 -8.08 11.00 2.97
C SER A 38 -6.69 11.56 3.30
N PRO A 39 -5.69 11.44 2.39
CA PRO A 39 -4.36 12.01 2.63
C PRO A 39 -4.39 13.55 2.75
N THR A 40 -3.76 14.09 3.80
CA THR A 40 -3.62 15.53 4.08
C THR A 40 -2.13 15.92 4.21
N ASP A 41 -1.79 17.15 4.59
CA ASP A 41 -0.40 17.55 4.89
C ASP A 41 0.12 16.98 6.22
N ALA A 42 -0.79 16.56 7.10
CA ALA A 42 -0.45 15.91 8.35
C ALA A 42 -0.22 14.40 8.19
N THR A 43 -0.74 13.77 7.14
CA THR A 43 -0.61 12.32 6.99
C THR A 43 0.77 11.90 6.50
N GLY A 44 1.10 10.63 6.71
CA GLY A 44 2.27 10.00 6.12
C GLY A 44 2.07 8.50 5.99
N LYS A 45 3.07 7.81 5.44
CA LYS A 45 2.97 6.39 5.14
C LYS A 45 4.29 5.65 5.26
N TRP A 46 4.22 4.43 5.78
CA TRP A 46 5.25 3.42 5.58
C TRP A 46 5.14 2.84 4.17
N CYS A 47 6.23 2.88 3.42
CA CYS A 47 6.34 2.28 2.09
C CYS A 47 7.07 0.94 2.17
N ILE A 48 6.36 -0.13 1.80
CA ILE A 48 6.86 -1.50 1.79
C ILE A 48 6.99 -1.93 0.32
N PHE A 49 8.19 -2.28 -0.11
CA PHE A 49 8.43 -2.79 -1.46
C PHE A 49 8.47 -4.31 -1.44
N VAL A 50 7.61 -4.93 -2.25
CA VAL A 50 7.42 -6.39 -2.29
C VAL A 50 7.58 -6.91 -3.72
N SER A 51 7.97 -8.17 -3.86
CA SER A 51 8.09 -8.80 -5.18
C SER A 51 6.70 -9.03 -5.79
N THR A 52 6.63 -9.22 -7.11
CA THR A 52 5.38 -9.58 -7.79
C THR A 52 4.84 -10.93 -7.35
N VAL A 53 5.70 -11.85 -6.91
CA VAL A 53 5.30 -13.19 -6.45
C VAL A 53 4.68 -13.13 -5.05
N ASP A 54 5.17 -12.22 -4.20
CA ASP A 54 4.76 -12.16 -2.79
C ASP A 54 3.61 -11.17 -2.54
N VAL A 55 3.35 -10.23 -3.46
CA VAL A 55 2.45 -9.08 -3.23
C VAL A 55 1.05 -9.48 -2.73
N ASP A 56 0.46 -10.55 -3.24
CA ASP A 56 -0.90 -10.95 -2.86
C ASP A 56 -0.95 -11.45 -1.40
N GLU A 57 0.04 -12.23 -0.99
CA GLU A 57 0.15 -12.76 0.37
C GLU A 57 0.53 -11.65 1.36
N GLU A 58 1.48 -10.78 1.00
CA GLU A 58 1.84 -9.63 1.83
C GLU A 58 0.68 -8.63 1.97
N TRP A 59 -0.09 -8.42 0.89
CA TRP A 59 -1.29 -7.60 0.94
C TRP A 59 -2.39 -8.21 1.83
N ARG A 60 -2.54 -9.53 1.81
CA ARG A 60 -3.47 -10.24 2.70
C ARG A 60 -3.12 -10.02 4.17
N LYS A 61 -1.85 -10.17 4.56
CA LYS A 61 -1.39 -9.92 5.96
C LYS A 61 -1.71 -8.50 6.43
N ILE A 62 -1.44 -7.50 5.59
CA ILE A 62 -1.77 -6.09 5.88
C ILE A 62 -3.29 -5.90 5.98
N SER A 63 -4.05 -6.49 5.06
CA SER A 63 -5.51 -6.40 5.05
C SER A 63 -6.13 -7.00 6.30
N ASP A 64 -5.63 -8.15 6.77
CA ASP A 64 -6.09 -8.82 7.99
C ASP A 64 -5.79 -7.97 9.24
N ALA A 65 -4.62 -7.33 9.28
CA ALA A 65 -4.26 -6.41 10.35
C ALA A 65 -5.13 -5.13 10.36
N ILE A 66 -5.51 -4.63 9.19
CA ILE A 66 -6.44 -3.49 9.05
C ILE A 66 -7.85 -3.90 9.49
N GLU A 67 -8.34 -5.07 9.06
CA GLU A 67 -9.66 -5.58 9.48
C GLU A 67 -9.73 -5.74 11.01
N SER A 68 -8.62 -6.16 11.62
CA SER A 68 -8.48 -6.30 13.06
C SER A 68 -8.23 -4.97 13.81
N ASN A 69 -8.34 -3.81 13.13
CA ASN A 69 -8.05 -2.47 13.66
C ASN A 69 -6.63 -2.27 14.25
N LYS A 70 -5.65 -3.10 13.85
CA LYS A 70 -4.24 -2.91 14.24
C LYS A 70 -3.53 -1.87 13.37
N LEU A 71 -4.05 -1.65 12.16
CA LEU A 71 -3.61 -0.63 11.21
C LEU A 71 -4.82 0.14 10.71
N MET A 72 -4.65 1.43 10.43
CA MET A 72 -5.74 2.32 10.01
C MET A 72 -6.20 2.03 8.57
N CYS A 73 -5.29 2.16 7.61
CA CYS A 73 -5.60 1.94 6.20
C CYS A 73 -4.33 1.76 5.39
N ALA A 74 -4.48 1.17 4.21
CA ALA A 74 -3.39 1.00 3.28
C ALA A 74 -3.88 0.98 1.83
N LYS A 75 -2.93 1.12 0.92
CA LYS A 75 -3.13 0.84 -0.50
C LYS A 75 -1.97 0.05 -1.06
N VAL A 76 -2.23 -0.77 -2.06
CA VAL A 76 -1.23 -1.56 -2.77
C VAL A 76 -1.30 -1.28 -4.26
N SER A 77 -0.15 -1.15 -4.91
CA SER A 77 -0.08 -1.01 -6.36
C SER A 77 -0.55 -2.31 -7.01
N THR A 78 -1.39 -2.21 -8.02
CA THR A 78 -1.86 -3.36 -8.81
C THR A 78 -0.92 -3.68 -9.97
N ALA A 79 -1.17 -4.77 -10.69
CA ALA A 79 -0.46 -5.16 -11.90
C ALA A 79 -0.34 -3.99 -12.89
N LEU A 80 -1.43 -3.24 -13.11
CA LEU A 80 -1.43 -2.07 -13.99
C LEU A 80 -0.43 -1.00 -13.56
N ARG A 81 -0.30 -0.76 -12.25
CA ARG A 81 0.61 0.26 -11.71
C ARG A 81 2.06 -0.22 -11.65
N SER A 82 2.25 -1.52 -11.49
CA SER A 82 3.55 -2.19 -11.43
C SER A 82 4.11 -2.55 -12.81
N MET A 83 3.36 -2.36 -13.90
CA MET A 83 3.88 -2.57 -15.25
C MET A 83 5.19 -1.80 -15.49
N GLY A 84 6.21 -2.53 -15.95
CA GLY A 84 7.56 -1.97 -16.18
C GLY A 84 8.35 -1.67 -14.92
N ARG A 85 7.91 -2.16 -13.75
CA ARG A 85 8.60 -2.01 -12.46
C ARG A 85 8.97 -3.37 -11.89
N ASN A 86 10.05 -3.40 -11.10
CA ASN A 86 10.52 -4.62 -10.43
C ASN A 86 9.80 -4.84 -9.08
N GLY A 87 8.48 -5.02 -9.13
CA GLY A 87 7.66 -5.33 -7.96
C GLY A 87 6.58 -4.28 -7.66
N HIS A 88 6.04 -4.37 -6.46
CA HIS A 88 4.89 -3.61 -5.97
C HIS A 88 5.26 -2.78 -4.75
N VAL A 89 4.43 -1.78 -4.45
CA VAL A 89 4.51 -1.01 -3.21
C VAL A 89 3.20 -1.11 -2.45
N ILE A 90 3.30 -1.42 -1.15
CA ILE A 90 2.22 -1.29 -0.18
C ILE A 90 2.51 -0.04 0.66
N CYS A 91 1.54 0.87 0.73
CA CYS A 91 1.62 2.08 1.52
C CYS A 91 0.65 1.97 2.69
N VAL A 92 1.17 1.96 3.92
CA VAL A 92 0.38 1.90 5.16
C VAL A 92 0.40 3.26 5.82
N TYR A 93 -0.77 3.86 6.03
CA TYR A 93 -0.89 5.25 6.44
C TYR A 93 -1.00 5.43 7.96
N THR A 94 -0.54 6.58 8.44
CA THR A 94 -0.87 7.13 9.76
C THR A 94 -1.50 8.51 9.60
N ARG A 95 -2.27 8.96 10.60
CA ARG A 95 -3.02 10.23 10.53
C ARG A 95 -2.15 11.46 10.65
N ASP A 96 -1.15 11.38 11.52
CA ASP A 96 -0.24 12.46 11.82
C ASP A 96 1.21 11.95 11.78
N TRP A 97 2.04 12.51 10.91
CA TRP A 97 3.47 12.17 10.85
C TRP A 97 4.26 12.74 12.03
N ALA A 98 3.71 13.74 12.73
CA ALA A 98 4.32 14.33 13.93
C ALA A 98 4.04 13.49 15.18
N ASP A 99 2.98 12.66 15.19
CA ASP A 99 2.75 11.66 16.23
C ASP A 99 3.72 10.48 16.05
N ARG A 100 4.91 10.62 16.63
CA ARG A 100 5.93 9.58 16.56
C ARG A 100 5.50 8.28 17.23
N GLN A 101 4.62 8.34 18.22
CA GLN A 101 4.15 7.12 18.89
C GLN A 101 3.27 6.32 17.93
N ASP A 102 2.32 6.94 17.25
CA ASP A 102 1.47 6.28 16.24
C ASP A 102 2.31 5.73 15.07
N VAL A 103 3.28 6.53 14.57
CA VAL A 103 4.20 6.11 13.50
C VAL A 103 4.99 4.86 13.88
N MET A 104 5.50 4.79 15.11
CA MET A 104 6.30 3.65 15.57
C MET A 104 5.43 2.46 15.97
N CYS A 105 4.24 2.66 16.54
CA CYS A 105 3.26 1.59 16.78
C CYS A 105 2.88 0.89 15.46
N ALA A 106 2.60 1.67 14.41
CA ALA A 106 2.32 1.11 13.08
C ALA A 106 3.51 0.26 12.57
N ARG A 107 4.75 0.72 12.77
CA ARG A 107 5.94 -0.04 12.42
C ARG A 107 6.06 -1.35 13.21
N GLU A 108 5.82 -1.34 14.51
CA GLU A 108 5.88 -2.55 15.35
C GLU A 108 4.87 -3.61 14.87
N VAL A 109 3.66 -3.17 14.49
CA VAL A 109 2.68 -4.06 13.86
C VAL A 109 3.23 -4.63 12.56
N LEU A 110 3.81 -3.81 11.67
CA LEU A 110 4.43 -4.28 10.42
C LEU A 110 5.54 -5.31 10.68
N GLN A 111 6.39 -5.08 11.69
CA GLN A 111 7.44 -6.02 12.06
C GLN A 111 6.89 -7.35 12.56
N SER A 112 5.81 -7.30 13.37
CA SER A 112 5.13 -8.53 13.85
C SER A 112 4.52 -9.36 12.72
N LEU A 113 4.23 -8.75 11.57
CA LEU A 113 3.73 -9.41 10.36
C LEU A 113 4.86 -9.94 9.45
N GLY A 114 6.13 -9.68 9.80
CA GLY A 114 7.31 -10.13 9.05
C GLY A 114 7.96 -9.08 8.16
N PHE A 115 7.48 -7.82 8.15
CA PHE A 115 8.09 -6.72 7.40
C PHE A 115 9.29 -6.13 8.17
N VAL A 116 10.38 -6.91 8.24
CA VAL A 116 11.58 -6.59 9.04
C VAL A 116 12.72 -5.94 8.26
N LYS A 117 12.61 -5.86 6.93
CA LYS A 117 13.57 -5.13 6.08
C LYS A 117 13.41 -3.63 6.30
N GLU A 118 14.43 -2.85 5.93
CA GLU A 118 14.40 -1.38 6.07
C GLU A 118 13.13 -0.79 5.43
N LEU A 119 12.32 -0.14 6.26
CA LEU A 119 11.11 0.56 5.89
C LEU A 119 11.40 2.07 5.80
N GLY A 120 10.85 2.69 4.77
CA GLY A 120 10.85 4.14 4.63
C GLY A 120 9.50 4.73 5.01
N TYR A 121 9.48 5.68 5.94
CA TYR A 121 8.31 6.49 6.22
C TYR A 121 8.39 7.82 5.45
N LYS A 122 7.37 8.12 4.64
CA LYS A 122 7.29 9.32 3.82
C LYS A 122 6.07 10.16 4.18
N ARG A 123 6.27 11.47 4.40
CA ARG A 123 5.17 12.40 4.67
C ARG A 123 4.41 12.72 3.37
N ASP A 124 3.11 12.93 3.47
CA ASP A 124 2.30 13.27 2.30
C ASP A 124 2.61 14.69 1.78
N ILE A 125 2.98 15.62 2.67
CA ILE A 125 3.49 16.95 2.27
C ILE A 125 4.74 16.85 1.38
N ASP A 126 5.67 15.94 1.68
CA ASP A 126 6.87 15.72 0.85
C ASP A 126 6.51 15.13 -0.52
N THR A 127 5.49 14.27 -0.56
CA THR A 127 4.95 13.73 -1.82
C THR A 127 4.31 14.83 -2.67
N ARG A 128 3.53 15.74 -2.05
CA ARG A 128 2.94 16.90 -2.75
C ARG A 128 4.01 17.84 -3.30
N ASN A 129 5.06 18.08 -2.51
CA ASN A 129 6.20 18.92 -2.89
C ASN A 129 7.20 18.23 -3.83
N ARG A 130 6.90 17.00 -4.29
CA ARG A 130 7.72 16.21 -5.21
C ARG A 130 9.16 15.97 -4.71
N ILE A 131 9.32 15.80 -3.40
CA ILE A 131 10.60 15.44 -2.80
C ILE A 131 10.80 13.93 -2.99
N TYR A 132 11.80 13.56 -3.78
CA TYR A 132 12.18 12.18 -4.10
C TYR A 132 13.70 12.05 -4.07
N GLY A 133 14.20 10.83 -3.89
CA GLY A 133 15.65 10.57 -3.85
C GLY A 133 16.23 10.59 -2.43
N SER A 134 17.39 11.22 -2.25
CA SER A 134 18.17 11.12 -1.00
C SER A 134 17.45 11.68 0.23
N GLY A 135 16.54 12.64 0.07
CA GLY A 135 15.74 13.24 1.15
C GLY A 135 14.29 12.76 1.21
N GLU A 136 13.96 11.63 0.58
CA GLU A 136 12.57 11.17 0.46
C GLU A 136 11.95 10.67 1.77
N TRP A 137 12.77 10.20 2.70
CA TRP A 137 12.31 9.47 3.89
C TRP A 137 12.48 10.30 5.15
N TYR A 138 11.38 10.53 5.84
CA TYR A 138 11.36 11.20 7.13
C TYR A 138 11.89 10.30 8.26
N VAL A 139 11.53 9.00 8.21
CA VAL A 139 12.08 7.98 9.11
C VAL A 139 12.53 6.77 8.29
N ARG A 140 13.69 6.23 8.66
CA ARG A 140 14.20 4.92 8.21
C ARG A 140 14.26 4.01 9.42
N ALA A 141 13.76 2.79 9.30
CA ALA A 141 13.69 1.87 10.43
C ALA A 141 13.56 0.42 10.00
#